data_AF-A0A7J4EB31-F1
#
_entry.id   AF-A0A7J4EB31-F1
#
_cell.length_a   1.000
_cell.length_b   1.000
_cell.length_c   1.000
_cell.angle_alpha   90.00
_cell.angle_beta   90.00
_cell.angle_gamma   90.00
#
_symmetry.space_group_name_H-M   'P 1'
#
loop_
_entity.id
_entity.type
_entity.pdbx_description
1 polymer ?
#
loop_
_entity_poly.entity_id
_entity_poly.type
_entity_poly.pdbx_seq_one_letter_code
_entity_poly.pdbx_strand_id
1 'polypeptide(L)'
;MSGGRSAKRNIKVETVSMEPVEKQEIEIVERKGLGHPDSLCDGIAEAVSVALCKEYRKKYGLILHHNTDKVQLVAGRSNPRYGGGEVISPIYILLGGRATRMFEGEEIAVDIVATRAAKDYLRNIRNLDVDNHVIIESKMGAGSSDLIEVFKGTTEVPMANDTSFGVAHAPLSEIESIALNAENKVMADLRNKENAIGEDMKVMALREKDKISLTIGDAFVSKYVDDYEHYKDARRRLKEYINGVAEAYTSREVNTMINMADSPDSVYITVSGTSAEMGDDGAEGRGNRCNGLITLNRPMSMEGTPGKNPVNHTGKIYNLLANKIANEVVEKVDGILEVYIKILSEIGRGIDDPKVTTAQIVPKSDVNLGAIEKKVERITDEGLANVTKITEMVIREELKTF
;
A
#
# COMPACT_ATOMS: atom_id res chain seq x y z
N MET A 1 -32.36 25.60 -8.94
CA MET A 1 -33.05 24.44 -8.34
C MET A 1 -32.96 23.28 -9.33
N SER A 2 -31.96 22.44 -9.18
CA SER A 2 -31.87 21.13 -9.85
C SER A 2 -32.02 20.09 -8.74
N GLY A 3 -33.22 19.51 -8.65
CA GLY A 3 -33.51 18.47 -7.67
C GLY A 3 -32.64 17.25 -7.94
N GLY A 4 -31.59 17.08 -7.13
CA GLY A 4 -30.83 15.84 -7.08
C GLY A 4 -31.74 14.75 -6.54
N ARG A 5 -32.18 13.84 -7.41
CA ARG A 5 -32.68 12.54 -6.97
C ARG A 5 -31.54 11.86 -6.20
N SER A 6 -31.64 11.80 -4.88
CA SER A 6 -30.90 10.78 -4.12
C SER A 6 -31.49 9.43 -4.55
N ALA A 7 -30.92 8.85 -5.60
CA ALA A 7 -31.17 7.46 -5.92
C ALA A 7 -30.66 6.64 -4.71
N LYS A 8 -31.50 5.77 -4.18
CA LYS A 8 -31.12 4.90 -3.06
C LYS A 8 -29.94 4.02 -3.51
N ARG A 9 -28.77 4.19 -2.90
CA ARG A 9 -27.57 3.38 -3.19
C ARG A 9 -27.83 1.91 -2.88
N ASN A 10 -27.24 1.01 -3.67
CA ASN A 10 -27.40 -0.44 -3.48
C ASN A 10 -26.46 -0.97 -2.38
N ILE A 11 -26.77 -0.64 -1.13
CA ILE A 11 -26.04 -1.09 0.05
C ILE A 11 -26.76 -2.30 0.64
N LYS A 12 -26.01 -3.38 0.88
CA LYS A 12 -26.48 -4.59 1.54
C LYS A 12 -25.64 -4.81 2.80
N VAL A 13 -26.27 -4.71 3.95
CA VAL A 13 -25.66 -5.11 5.21
C VAL A 13 -26.14 -6.52 5.53
N GLU A 14 -25.22 -7.42 5.80
CA GLU A 14 -25.53 -8.80 6.14
C GLU A 14 -24.70 -9.28 7.33
N THR A 15 -25.36 -10.04 8.20
CA THR A 15 -24.69 -10.77 9.28
C THR A 15 -24.19 -12.11 8.73
N VAL A 16 -22.91 -12.42 8.95
CA VAL A 16 -22.30 -13.68 8.50
C VAL A 16 -21.90 -14.54 9.69
N SER A 17 -22.19 -15.84 9.60
CA SER A 17 -21.77 -16.83 10.58
C SER A 17 -20.44 -17.46 10.14
N MET A 18 -19.35 -16.75 10.38
CA MET A 18 -17.99 -17.24 10.15
C MET A 18 -17.16 -17.16 11.44
N GLU A 19 -16.17 -18.03 11.55
CA GLU A 19 -15.20 -17.95 12.65
C GLU A 19 -14.30 -16.72 12.46
N PRO A 20 -14.28 -15.77 13.42
CA PRO A 20 -13.38 -14.62 13.36
C PRO A 20 -11.93 -15.06 13.17
N VAL A 21 -11.15 -14.29 12.41
CA VAL A 21 -9.76 -14.64 12.09
C VAL A 21 -8.93 -14.88 13.35
N GLU A 22 -9.13 -14.07 14.40
CA GLU A 22 -8.50 -14.24 15.71
C GLU A 22 -8.73 -15.60 16.38
N LYS A 23 -9.82 -16.29 16.04
CA LYS A 23 -10.19 -17.59 16.60
C LYS A 23 -9.77 -18.77 15.73
N GLN A 24 -9.37 -18.52 14.49
CA GLN A 24 -8.88 -19.57 13.60
C GLN A 24 -7.55 -20.12 14.15
N GLU A 25 -7.31 -21.42 13.95
CA GLU A 25 -6.09 -22.07 14.43
C GLU A 25 -4.83 -21.56 13.72
N ILE A 26 -4.93 -21.20 12.44
CA ILE A 26 -3.79 -20.75 11.63
C ILE A 26 -4.12 -19.40 11.00
N GLU A 27 -3.20 -18.45 11.13
CA GLU A 27 -3.27 -17.15 10.46
C GLU A 27 -1.92 -16.76 9.86
N ILE A 28 -1.94 -16.31 8.61
CA ILE A 28 -0.72 -15.94 7.88
C ILE A 28 -0.85 -14.54 7.31
N VAL A 29 0.12 -13.69 7.66
CA VAL A 29 0.20 -12.31 7.22
C VAL A 29 1.60 -11.99 6.74
N GLU A 30 1.71 -11.29 5.61
CA GLU A 30 2.97 -10.76 5.10
C GLU A 30 2.90 -9.24 4.94
N ARG A 31 4.01 -8.57 5.18
CA ARG A 31 4.24 -7.17 4.82
C ARG A 31 5.58 -7.04 4.12
N LYS A 32 5.56 -6.41 2.95
CA LYS A 32 6.75 -5.94 2.24
C LYS A 32 6.97 -4.47 2.57
N GLY A 33 8.07 -4.16 3.23
CA GLY A 33 8.41 -2.84 3.75
C GLY A 33 8.88 -1.85 2.68
N LEU A 34 9.22 -0.65 3.13
CA LEU A 34 9.55 0.51 2.28
C LEU A 34 10.54 0.23 1.13
N GLY A 35 11.64 -0.47 1.43
CA GLY A 35 12.73 -0.73 0.48
C GLY A 35 12.62 -2.05 -0.27
N HIS A 36 11.57 -2.84 -0.05
CA HIS A 36 11.35 -4.07 -0.82
C HIS A 36 11.09 -3.72 -2.29
N PRO A 37 11.66 -4.42 -3.28
CA PRO A 37 11.52 -4.10 -4.70
C PRO A 37 10.08 -3.88 -5.19
N ASP A 38 9.14 -4.76 -4.82
CA ASP A 38 7.71 -4.55 -5.16
C ASP A 38 7.12 -3.27 -4.53
N SER A 39 7.44 -2.99 -3.26
CA SER A 39 6.98 -1.78 -2.55
C SER A 39 7.60 -0.50 -3.10
N LEU A 40 8.84 -0.58 -3.61
CA LEU A 40 9.48 0.51 -4.36
C LEU A 40 8.70 0.79 -5.64
N CYS A 41 8.32 -0.25 -6.40
CA CYS A 41 7.50 -0.08 -7.60
C CYS A 41 6.13 0.53 -7.28
N ASP A 42 5.45 0.05 -6.24
CA ASP A 42 4.17 0.60 -5.77
C ASP A 42 4.32 2.09 -5.39
N GLY A 43 5.30 2.42 -4.57
CA GLY A 43 5.53 3.79 -4.14
C GLY A 43 5.94 4.75 -5.26
N ILE A 44 6.77 4.29 -6.22
CA ILE A 44 7.10 5.05 -7.43
C ILE A 44 5.86 5.29 -8.27
N ALA A 45 5.04 4.26 -8.51
CA ALA A 45 3.82 4.36 -9.29
C ALA A 45 2.89 5.43 -8.70
N GLU A 46 2.69 5.41 -7.38
CA GLU A 46 1.86 6.38 -6.66
C GLU A 46 2.46 7.79 -6.69
N ALA A 47 3.76 7.93 -6.41
CA ALA A 47 4.44 9.21 -6.44
C ALA A 47 4.33 9.89 -7.82
N VAL A 48 4.47 9.12 -8.90
CA VAL A 48 4.28 9.60 -10.27
C VAL A 48 2.84 10.05 -10.51
N SER A 49 1.83 9.26 -10.10
CA SER A 49 0.42 9.63 -10.25
C SER A 49 0.09 10.93 -9.51
N VAL A 50 0.53 11.07 -8.25
CA VAL A 50 0.34 12.28 -7.45
C VAL A 50 1.05 13.48 -8.09
N ALA A 51 2.28 13.30 -8.59
CA ALA A 51 3.00 14.36 -9.28
C ALA A 51 2.29 14.82 -10.56
N LEU A 52 1.76 13.89 -11.36
CA LEU A 52 0.96 14.21 -12.55
C LEU A 52 -0.34 14.93 -12.16
N CYS A 53 -1.05 14.49 -11.12
CA CYS A 53 -2.23 15.18 -10.60
C CYS A 53 -1.91 16.64 -10.24
N LYS A 54 -0.81 16.86 -9.51
CA LYS A 54 -0.35 18.19 -9.10
C LYS A 54 0.02 19.06 -10.32
N GLU A 55 0.71 18.49 -11.31
CA GLU A 55 1.09 19.19 -12.55
C GLU A 55 -0.14 19.57 -13.39
N TYR A 56 -1.07 18.64 -13.62
CA TYR A 56 -2.30 18.89 -14.37
C TYR A 56 -3.15 19.97 -13.69
N ARG A 57 -3.35 19.86 -12.38
CA ARG A 57 -4.13 20.85 -11.61
C ARG A 57 -3.47 22.23 -11.64
N LYS A 58 -2.13 22.29 -11.57
CA LYS A 58 -1.38 23.54 -11.64
C LYS A 58 -1.53 24.23 -13.00
N LYS A 59 -1.50 23.48 -14.10
CA LYS A 59 -1.54 24.04 -15.46
C LYS A 59 -2.95 24.32 -15.97
N TYR A 60 -3.88 23.40 -15.70
CA TYR A 60 -5.20 23.39 -16.35
C TYR A 60 -6.37 23.49 -15.35
N GLY A 61 -6.09 23.60 -14.05
CA GLY A 61 -7.13 23.67 -13.00
C GLY A 61 -7.90 22.38 -12.77
N LEU A 62 -7.50 21.28 -13.44
CA LEU A 62 -8.19 19.99 -13.40
C LEU A 62 -7.20 18.82 -13.51
N ILE A 63 -7.67 17.61 -13.21
CA ILE A 63 -6.86 16.39 -13.29
C ILE A 63 -7.20 15.69 -14.60
N LEU A 64 -6.18 15.48 -15.43
CA LEU A 64 -6.29 14.76 -16.69
C LEU A 64 -6.11 13.25 -16.49
N HIS A 65 -6.58 12.49 -17.47
CA HIS A 65 -6.45 11.03 -17.46
C HIS A 65 -4.99 10.57 -17.44
N HIS A 66 -4.71 9.65 -16.53
CA HIS A 66 -3.43 8.96 -16.42
C HIS A 66 -3.62 7.70 -15.59
N ASN A 67 -2.81 6.67 -15.82
CA ASN A 67 -2.68 5.48 -14.99
C ASN A 67 -1.22 5.04 -15.09
N THR A 68 -0.45 5.22 -14.02
CA THR A 68 0.99 4.99 -13.94
C THR A 68 1.33 3.73 -13.14
N ASP A 69 0.35 2.84 -13.04
CA ASP A 69 0.32 1.54 -12.38
C ASP A 69 0.99 0.43 -13.21
N LYS A 70 2.11 0.75 -13.86
CA LYS A 70 2.92 -0.21 -14.64
C LYS A 70 4.39 0.11 -14.44
N VAL A 71 4.87 -0.08 -13.22
CA VAL A 71 6.29 0.09 -12.89
C VAL A 71 6.95 -1.28 -12.78
N GLN A 72 8.07 -1.44 -13.49
CA GLN A 72 8.93 -2.61 -13.41
C GLN A 72 10.31 -2.17 -12.93
N LEU A 73 10.82 -2.85 -11.92
CA LEU A 73 12.19 -2.74 -11.44
C LEU A 73 12.93 -4.01 -11.82
N VAL A 74 14.09 -3.84 -12.44
CA VAL A 74 15.06 -4.88 -12.74
C VAL A 74 16.28 -4.65 -11.85
N ALA A 75 16.66 -5.69 -11.14
CA ALA A 75 17.70 -5.59 -10.14
C ALA A 75 19.06 -5.23 -10.75
N GLY A 76 19.82 -4.47 -9.97
CA GLY A 76 21.22 -4.20 -10.26
C GLY A 76 22.12 -5.36 -9.87
N ARG A 77 23.41 -5.06 -9.74
CA ARG A 77 24.39 -5.94 -9.11
C ARG A 77 25.25 -5.11 -8.19
N SER A 78 25.60 -5.63 -7.02
CA SER A 78 26.51 -4.99 -6.09
C SER A 78 27.52 -5.99 -5.53
N ASN A 79 28.54 -5.46 -4.86
CA ASN A 79 29.55 -6.22 -4.14
C ASN A 79 29.66 -5.67 -2.70
N PRO A 80 28.67 -5.95 -1.83
CA PRO A 80 28.68 -5.48 -0.45
C PRO A 80 29.77 -6.22 0.33
N ARG A 81 30.45 -5.50 1.22
CA ARG A 81 31.44 -6.05 2.15
C ARG A 81 31.35 -5.30 3.46
N TYR A 82 31.79 -5.89 4.55
CA TYR A 82 31.88 -5.16 5.81
C TYR A 82 32.69 -3.85 5.63
N GLY A 83 32.19 -2.76 6.19
CA GLY A 83 32.74 -1.41 6.05
C GLY A 83 32.48 -0.74 4.70
N GLY A 84 31.73 -1.35 3.77
CA GLY A 84 31.31 -0.69 2.53
C GLY A 84 30.99 -1.63 1.36
N GLY A 85 31.62 -1.41 0.23
CA GLY A 85 31.29 -2.10 -1.02
C GLY A 85 30.88 -1.10 -2.09
N GLU A 86 30.41 -1.63 -3.21
CA GLU A 86 30.09 -0.82 -4.38
C GLU A 86 28.92 -1.42 -5.16
N VAL A 87 28.16 -0.56 -5.86
CA VAL A 87 27.21 -0.98 -6.87
C VAL A 87 27.97 -1.18 -8.18
N ILE A 88 27.87 -2.38 -8.75
CA ILE A 88 28.56 -2.82 -9.97
C ILE A 88 27.75 -2.48 -11.22
N SER A 89 26.44 -2.70 -11.17
CA SER A 89 25.51 -2.29 -12.23
C SER A 89 24.26 -1.69 -11.61
N PRO A 90 23.74 -0.58 -12.16
CA PRO A 90 22.63 0.14 -11.58
C PRO A 90 21.33 -0.67 -11.64
N ILE A 91 20.41 -0.36 -10.72
CA ILE A 91 19.02 -0.77 -10.78
C ILE A 91 18.39 -0.12 -12.01
N TYR A 92 17.63 -0.86 -12.79
CA TYR A 92 16.88 -0.31 -13.92
C TYR A 92 15.38 -0.26 -13.60
N ILE A 93 14.74 0.88 -13.84
CA ILE A 93 13.32 1.09 -13.57
C ILE A 93 12.63 1.60 -14.84
N LEU A 94 11.61 0.86 -15.28
CA LEU A 94 10.75 1.22 -16.39
C LEU A 94 9.42 1.77 -15.85
N LEU A 95 9.14 3.04 -16.15
CA LEU A 95 7.86 3.69 -15.87
C LEU A 95 6.94 3.54 -17.10
N GLY A 96 6.02 2.57 -17.03
CA GLY A 96 4.98 2.35 -18.03
C GLY A 96 3.64 2.99 -17.66
N GLY A 97 2.62 2.70 -18.47
CA GLY A 97 1.24 3.16 -18.23
C GLY A 97 0.74 4.15 -19.28
N ARG A 98 -0.22 4.99 -18.88
CA ARG A 98 -0.90 5.97 -19.72
C ARG A 98 -0.87 7.34 -19.06
N ALA A 99 -0.68 8.40 -19.83
CA ALA A 99 -0.82 9.77 -19.35
C ALA A 99 -1.23 10.70 -20.50
N THR A 100 -2.02 11.73 -20.20
CA THR A 100 -2.32 12.80 -21.16
C THR A 100 -1.06 13.63 -21.39
N ARG A 101 -0.56 13.61 -22.63
CA ARG A 101 0.66 14.31 -23.07
C ARG A 101 0.38 15.61 -23.83
N MET A 102 -0.85 15.80 -24.30
CA MET A 102 -1.28 16.97 -25.06
C MET A 102 -2.66 17.38 -24.57
N PHE A 103 -2.85 18.65 -24.25
CA PHE A 103 -4.14 19.19 -23.83
C PHE A 103 -4.26 20.64 -24.31
N GLU A 104 -5.38 21.00 -24.92
CA GLU A 104 -5.63 22.35 -25.47
C GLU A 104 -4.52 22.88 -26.42
N GLY A 105 -3.83 21.97 -27.12
CA GLY A 105 -2.74 22.32 -28.03
C GLY A 105 -1.37 22.53 -27.37
N GLU A 106 -1.27 22.31 -26.05
CA GLU A 106 -0.02 22.37 -25.30
C GLU A 106 0.52 20.97 -24.94
N GLU A 107 1.82 20.78 -25.14
CA GLU A 107 2.52 19.56 -24.76
C GLU A 107 2.87 19.57 -23.26
N ILE A 108 2.60 18.45 -22.60
CA ILE A 108 2.85 18.23 -21.18
C ILE A 108 4.08 17.35 -21.06
N ALA A 109 5.08 17.82 -20.32
CA ALA A 109 6.35 17.13 -20.07
C ALA A 109 6.20 15.95 -19.09
N VAL A 110 5.34 14.99 -19.43
CA VAL A 110 4.98 13.80 -18.63
C VAL A 110 6.23 13.04 -18.19
N ASP A 111 7.16 12.79 -19.10
CA ASP A 111 8.36 12.00 -18.81
C ASP A 111 9.26 12.71 -17.78
N ILE A 112 9.38 14.04 -17.87
CA ILE A 112 10.16 14.84 -16.91
C ILE A 112 9.51 14.80 -15.53
N VAL A 113 8.19 14.95 -15.45
CA VAL A 113 7.44 14.90 -14.17
C VAL A 113 7.59 13.53 -13.53
N ALA A 114 7.42 12.47 -14.31
CA ALA A 114 7.47 11.10 -13.81
C ALA A 114 8.87 10.68 -13.37
N THR A 115 9.90 10.92 -14.20
CA THR A 115 11.28 10.59 -13.81
C THR A 115 11.70 11.38 -12.57
N ARG A 116 11.31 12.66 -12.45
CA ARG A 116 11.59 13.45 -11.23
C ARG A 116 10.89 12.85 -10.01
N ALA A 117 9.60 12.57 -10.10
CA ALA A 117 8.83 12.00 -8.98
C ALA A 117 9.38 10.64 -8.53
N ALA A 118 9.75 9.78 -9.48
CA ALA A 118 10.38 8.50 -9.19
C ALA A 118 11.73 8.67 -8.48
N LYS A 119 12.58 9.60 -8.95
CA LYS A 119 13.85 9.92 -8.28
C LYS A 119 13.61 10.44 -6.86
N ASP A 120 12.70 11.38 -6.68
CA ASP A 120 12.39 11.97 -5.38
C ASP A 120 11.85 10.91 -4.40
N TYR A 121 11.02 9.97 -4.87
CA TYR A 121 10.55 8.85 -4.06
C TYR A 121 11.69 7.92 -3.64
N LEU A 122 12.61 7.58 -4.54
CA LEU A 122 13.75 6.70 -4.24
C LEU A 122 14.72 7.29 -3.20
N ARG A 123 14.74 8.61 -3.01
CA ARG A 123 15.53 9.25 -1.94
C ARG A 123 15.08 8.87 -0.53
N ASN A 124 13.95 8.17 -0.38
CA ASN A 124 13.57 7.54 0.88
C ASN A 124 14.50 6.39 1.31
N ILE A 125 15.27 5.82 0.37
CA ILE A 125 16.30 4.81 0.63
C ILE A 125 17.62 5.54 0.90
N ARG A 126 17.99 5.68 2.17
CA ARG A 126 18.99 6.67 2.62
C ARG A 126 20.37 6.49 2.00
N ASN A 127 20.73 5.26 1.63
CA ASN A 127 22.05 4.92 1.13
C ASN A 127 22.05 4.58 -0.37
N LEU A 128 20.92 4.77 -1.06
CA LEU A 128 20.83 4.66 -2.51
C LEU A 128 21.23 5.98 -3.16
N ASP A 129 22.34 5.99 -3.89
CA ASP A 129 22.69 7.09 -4.79
C ASP A 129 21.79 7.01 -6.03
N VAL A 130 20.66 7.71 -6.01
CA VAL A 130 19.67 7.70 -7.09
C VAL A 130 20.26 8.16 -8.44
N ASP A 131 21.29 9.02 -8.42
CA ASP A 131 21.84 9.59 -9.65
C ASP A 131 22.91 8.68 -10.29
N ASN A 132 23.57 7.82 -9.51
CA ASN A 132 24.60 6.90 -10.00
C ASN A 132 24.20 5.41 -9.97
N HIS A 133 23.30 5.00 -9.08
CA HIS A 133 22.92 3.60 -8.87
C HIS A 133 21.59 3.21 -9.54
N VAL A 134 20.89 4.16 -10.17
CA VAL A 134 19.57 3.90 -10.77
C VAL A 134 19.46 4.52 -12.16
N ILE A 135 18.96 3.73 -13.11
CA ILE A 135 18.53 4.19 -14.43
C ILE A 135 17.01 4.16 -14.45
N ILE A 136 16.39 5.31 -14.73
CA ILE A 136 14.93 5.42 -14.83
C ILE A 136 14.57 5.79 -16.27
N GLU A 137 13.78 4.95 -16.92
CA GLU A 137 13.26 5.18 -18.25
C GLU A 137 11.73 5.32 -18.21
N SER A 138 11.19 6.39 -18.79
CA SER A 138 9.75 6.55 -18.95
C SER A 138 9.31 6.16 -20.35
N LYS A 139 8.31 5.27 -20.43
CA LYS A 139 7.65 4.80 -21.66
C LYS A 139 6.14 4.89 -21.55
N MET A 140 5.61 5.86 -20.83
CA MET A 140 4.16 6.06 -20.72
C MET A 140 3.55 6.43 -22.07
N GLY A 141 2.58 5.64 -22.53
CA GLY A 141 1.85 5.92 -23.76
C GLY A 141 0.82 7.04 -23.59
N ALA A 142 0.37 7.62 -24.70
CA ALA A 142 -0.83 8.46 -24.69
C ALA A 142 -2.04 7.61 -24.27
N GLY A 143 -2.96 8.20 -23.48
CA GLY A 143 -4.29 7.63 -23.26
C GLY A 143 -5.10 7.55 -24.56
N SER A 144 -6.12 6.68 -24.62
CA SER A 144 -7.05 6.68 -25.74
C SER A 144 -7.83 8.01 -25.77
N SER A 145 -8.18 8.47 -26.98
CA SER A 145 -8.92 9.72 -27.23
C SER A 145 -10.24 9.82 -26.43
N ASP A 146 -10.83 8.67 -26.13
CA ASP A 146 -12.16 8.56 -25.52
C ASP A 146 -12.13 8.80 -24.00
N LEU A 147 -10.94 8.92 -23.40
CA LEU A 147 -10.72 9.08 -21.96
C LEU A 147 -10.10 10.45 -21.59
N ILE A 148 -10.01 11.42 -22.52
CA ILE A 148 -9.22 12.64 -22.34
C ILE A 148 -9.78 13.57 -21.24
N GLU A 149 -11.09 13.68 -21.09
CA GLU A 149 -11.74 14.53 -20.08
C GLU A 149 -12.34 13.70 -18.95
N VAL A 150 -11.59 13.51 -17.85
CA VAL A 150 -12.06 12.72 -16.70
C VAL A 150 -12.78 13.59 -15.66
N PHE A 151 -12.44 14.88 -15.53
CA PHE A 151 -13.00 15.71 -14.47
C PHE A 151 -12.77 17.21 -14.70
N LYS A 152 -13.82 18.04 -14.65
CA LYS A 152 -13.75 19.52 -14.74
C LYS A 152 -13.99 20.24 -13.39
N GLY A 153 -13.97 19.54 -12.26
CA GLY A 153 -14.15 20.14 -10.94
C GLY A 153 -15.42 19.70 -10.20
N THR A 154 -15.66 20.32 -9.04
CA THR A 154 -16.38 19.79 -7.85
C THR A 154 -17.89 19.57 -7.95
N THR A 155 -18.55 19.82 -9.09
CA THR A 155 -20.02 19.79 -9.17
C THR A 155 -20.61 18.50 -9.70
N GLU A 156 -19.82 17.63 -10.35
CA GLU A 156 -20.29 16.38 -10.92
C GLU A 156 -19.49 15.19 -10.38
N VAL A 157 -20.19 14.12 -10.00
CA VAL A 157 -19.53 12.88 -9.56
C VAL A 157 -18.92 12.19 -10.79
N PRO A 158 -17.62 11.83 -10.76
CA PRO A 158 -16.98 11.12 -11.87
C PRO A 158 -17.69 9.81 -12.20
N MET A 159 -17.65 9.43 -13.48
CA MET A 159 -18.13 8.13 -13.93
C MET A 159 -17.02 7.09 -13.78
N ALA A 160 -17.35 5.90 -13.31
CA ALA A 160 -16.43 4.78 -13.19
C ALA A 160 -15.78 4.45 -14.55
N ASN A 161 -14.44 4.43 -14.56
CA ASN A 161 -13.64 4.13 -15.75
C ASN A 161 -13.66 2.65 -16.16
N ASP A 162 -14.00 1.77 -15.23
CA ASP A 162 -13.90 0.32 -15.35
C ASP A 162 -14.90 -0.37 -14.40
N THR A 163 -15.11 -1.66 -14.63
CA THR A 163 -15.85 -2.57 -13.74
C THR A 163 -14.85 -3.31 -12.86
N SER A 164 -14.56 -2.74 -11.70
CA SER A 164 -13.57 -3.18 -10.71
C SER A 164 -14.20 -3.29 -9.33
N PHE A 165 -13.42 -3.75 -8.34
CA PHE A 165 -13.91 -3.88 -6.97
C PHE A 165 -12.86 -3.52 -5.92
N GLY A 166 -13.33 -2.91 -4.84
CA GLY A 166 -12.58 -2.65 -3.62
C GLY A 166 -12.98 -3.60 -2.50
N VAL A 167 -12.01 -4.04 -1.71
CA VAL A 167 -12.23 -4.92 -0.55
C VAL A 167 -11.40 -4.42 0.62
N ALA A 168 -12.01 -4.37 1.79
CA ALA A 168 -11.31 -4.08 3.04
C ALA A 168 -11.96 -4.80 4.21
N HIS A 169 -11.21 -4.90 5.30
CA HIS A 169 -11.68 -5.41 6.57
C HIS A 169 -11.22 -4.55 7.74
N ALA A 170 -11.92 -4.65 8.86
CA ALA A 170 -11.51 -4.08 10.13
C ALA A 170 -12.17 -4.84 11.31
N PRO A 171 -11.59 -4.79 12.52
CA PRO A 171 -10.26 -4.27 12.81
C PRO A 171 -9.17 -5.19 12.22
N LEU A 172 -7.92 -4.75 12.26
CA LEU A 172 -6.80 -5.67 12.08
C LEU A 172 -6.76 -6.65 13.26
N SER A 173 -6.41 -7.91 13.01
CA SER A 173 -6.04 -8.88 14.03
C SER A 173 -4.75 -8.44 14.75
N GLU A 174 -4.41 -9.10 15.86
CA GLU A 174 -3.17 -8.94 16.59
C GLU A 174 -1.98 -9.16 15.67
N ILE A 175 -1.95 -10.26 14.90
CA ILE A 175 -0.81 -10.56 14.02
C ILE A 175 -0.76 -9.66 12.79
N GLU A 176 -1.91 -9.23 12.25
CA GLU A 176 -1.98 -8.17 11.22
C GLU A 176 -1.38 -6.87 11.76
N SER A 177 -1.74 -6.49 12.99
CA SER A 177 -1.22 -5.30 13.67
C SER A 177 0.28 -5.40 13.95
N ILE A 178 0.76 -6.57 14.39
CA ILE A 178 2.18 -6.83 14.63
C ILE A 178 2.97 -6.74 13.31
N ALA A 179 2.53 -7.42 12.25
CA ALA A 179 3.22 -7.41 10.96
C ALA A 179 3.30 -5.97 10.39
N LEU A 180 2.21 -5.22 10.47
CA LEU A 180 2.16 -3.83 10.04
C LEU A 180 3.12 -2.95 10.85
N ASN A 181 3.09 -3.08 12.17
CA ASN A 181 3.79 -2.17 13.07
C ASN A 181 5.25 -2.54 13.31
N ALA A 182 5.66 -3.79 13.12
CA ALA A 182 7.07 -4.19 13.16
C ALA A 182 7.88 -3.35 12.15
N GLU A 183 7.43 -3.28 10.90
CA GLU A 183 8.10 -2.48 9.88
C GLU A 183 7.90 -0.97 10.11
N ASN A 184 6.67 -0.49 10.33
CA ASN A 184 6.43 0.95 10.49
C ASN A 184 7.24 1.55 11.66
N LYS A 185 7.31 0.87 12.82
CA LYS A 185 8.05 1.36 13.98
C LYS A 185 9.55 1.23 13.81
N VAL A 186 10.04 0.21 13.09
CA VAL A 186 11.48 0.16 12.76
C VAL A 186 11.85 1.33 11.85
N MET A 187 11.09 1.58 10.79
CA MET A 187 11.36 2.67 9.84
C MET A 187 11.23 4.06 10.47
N ALA A 188 10.25 4.26 11.36
CA ALA A 188 10.03 5.53 12.05
C ALA A 188 11.06 5.81 13.15
N ASP A 189 11.44 4.79 13.94
CA ASP A 189 12.19 5.00 15.17
C ASP A 189 13.59 4.36 15.14
N LEU A 190 13.68 3.04 14.99
CA LEU A 190 14.94 2.30 15.14
C LEU A 190 15.94 2.65 14.03
N ARG A 191 15.46 2.77 12.79
CA ARG A 191 16.25 3.10 11.60
C ARG A 191 17.08 4.38 11.78
N ASN A 192 16.57 5.35 12.54
CA ASN A 192 17.25 6.62 12.81
C ASN A 192 18.28 6.55 13.96
N LYS A 193 18.22 5.49 14.77
CA LYS A 193 19.14 5.23 15.90
C LYS A 193 20.21 4.21 15.55
N GLU A 194 19.91 3.29 14.64
CA GLU A 194 20.79 2.26 14.13
C GLU A 194 20.94 2.43 12.61
N ASN A 195 22.05 3.04 12.19
CA ASN A 195 22.29 3.35 10.77
C ASN A 195 22.44 2.10 9.90
N ALA A 196 22.81 0.97 10.51
CA ALA A 196 22.93 -0.30 9.80
C ALA A 196 21.57 -0.83 9.32
N ILE A 197 20.44 -0.45 9.92
CA ILE A 197 19.11 -0.90 9.46
C ILE A 197 18.80 -0.26 8.10
N GLY A 198 18.63 -1.08 7.07
CA GLY A 198 18.19 -0.65 5.75
C GLY A 198 16.69 -0.38 5.70
N GLU A 199 16.19 -0.15 4.50
CA GLU A 199 14.77 0.10 4.28
C GLU A 199 14.03 -1.13 3.74
N ASP A 200 14.74 -2.12 3.20
CA ASP A 200 14.17 -3.38 2.74
C ASP A 200 13.99 -4.38 3.87
N MET A 201 12.83 -4.25 4.52
CA MET A 201 12.31 -5.17 5.50
C MET A 201 11.13 -5.95 4.93
N LYS A 202 11.15 -7.27 5.02
CA LYS A 202 9.98 -8.14 4.81
C LYS A 202 9.62 -8.83 6.11
N VAL A 203 8.35 -8.72 6.49
CA VAL A 203 7.78 -9.36 7.68
C VAL A 203 6.84 -10.46 7.23
N MET A 204 7.14 -11.70 7.61
CA MET A 204 6.23 -12.84 7.48
C MET A 204 5.82 -13.27 8.87
N ALA A 205 4.53 -13.28 9.13
CA ALA A 205 3.96 -13.58 10.43
C ALA A 205 3.01 -14.79 10.31
N LEU A 206 3.29 -15.82 11.09
CA LEU A 206 2.47 -17.03 11.20
C LEU A 206 1.98 -17.16 12.64
N ARG A 207 0.67 -17.24 12.84
CA ARG A 207 0.08 -17.66 14.12
C ARG A 207 -0.40 -19.10 13.99
N GLU A 208 0.05 -19.94 14.91
CA GLU A 208 -0.47 -21.29 15.13
C GLU A 208 -1.01 -21.36 16.56
N LYS A 209 -2.33 -21.29 16.68
CA LYS A 209 -3.07 -21.19 17.96
C LYS A 209 -2.61 -19.95 18.73
N ASP A 210 -1.88 -20.16 19.84
CA ASP A 210 -1.38 -19.13 20.75
C ASP A 210 0.12 -18.83 20.56
N LYS A 211 0.73 -19.34 19.49
CA LYS A 211 2.14 -19.10 19.17
C LYS A 211 2.26 -18.31 17.88
N ILE A 212 3.03 -17.24 17.90
CA ILE A 212 3.31 -16.39 16.74
C ILE A 212 4.79 -16.54 16.38
N SER A 213 5.06 -16.88 15.12
CA SER A 213 6.39 -16.84 14.53
C SER A 213 6.50 -15.63 13.62
N LEU A 214 7.45 -14.75 13.89
CA LEU A 214 7.79 -13.61 13.04
C LEU A 214 9.11 -13.89 12.33
N THR A 215 9.06 -14.11 11.02
CA THR A 215 10.24 -14.23 10.17
C THR A 215 10.49 -12.90 9.47
N ILE A 216 11.59 -12.24 9.80
CA ILE A 216 11.98 -10.95 9.28
C ILE A 216 13.19 -11.13 8.37
N GLY A 217 13.10 -10.64 7.14
CA GLY A 217 14.26 -10.37 6.29
C GLY A 217 14.51 -8.87 6.29
N ASP A 218 15.67 -8.41 6.77
CA ASP A 218 16.04 -6.99 6.80
C ASP A 218 17.45 -6.80 6.23
N ALA A 219 17.56 -5.94 5.23
CA ALA A 219 18.82 -5.59 4.59
C ALA A 219 19.67 -4.70 5.51
N PHE A 220 20.84 -5.18 5.96
CA PHE A 220 21.76 -4.33 6.72
C PHE A 220 22.71 -3.54 5.81
N VAL A 221 22.86 -2.24 6.03
CA VAL A 221 23.70 -1.36 5.22
C VAL A 221 25.18 -1.55 5.56
N SER A 222 25.91 -2.12 4.63
CA SER A 222 27.25 -2.69 4.79
C SER A 222 28.32 -1.69 5.26
N LYS A 223 28.23 -0.41 4.86
CA LYS A 223 29.18 0.63 5.29
C LYS A 223 29.11 0.96 6.79
N TYR A 224 28.04 0.54 7.47
CA TYR A 224 27.87 0.71 8.92
C TYR A 224 28.09 -0.59 9.69
N VAL A 225 28.54 -1.66 9.03
CA VAL A 225 28.77 -2.98 9.65
C VAL A 225 30.23 -3.35 9.46
N ASP A 226 31.01 -3.37 10.54
CA ASP A 226 32.47 -3.52 10.48
C ASP A 226 32.94 -4.98 10.31
N ASP A 227 32.17 -5.92 10.84
CA ASP A 227 32.44 -7.36 10.80
C ASP A 227 31.18 -8.20 11.15
N TYR A 228 31.35 -9.52 11.21
CA TYR A 228 30.28 -10.46 11.55
C TYR A 228 29.75 -10.31 12.98
N GLU A 229 30.58 -9.91 13.95
CA GLU A 229 30.13 -9.70 15.32
C GLU A 229 29.25 -8.45 15.40
N HIS A 230 29.66 -7.35 14.76
CA HIS A 230 28.83 -6.15 14.63
C HIS A 230 27.49 -6.49 13.95
N TYR A 231 27.51 -7.25 12.85
CA TYR A 231 26.28 -7.70 12.18
C TYR A 231 25.33 -8.45 13.13
N LYS A 232 25.86 -9.44 13.87
CA LYS A 232 25.05 -10.21 14.84
C LYS A 232 24.45 -9.32 15.93
N ASP A 233 25.20 -8.33 16.39
CA ASP A 233 24.75 -7.39 17.41
C ASP A 233 23.65 -6.46 16.89
N ALA A 234 23.78 -5.95 15.66
CA ALA A 234 22.72 -5.17 15.00
C ALA A 234 21.45 -6.02 14.82
N ARG A 235 21.60 -7.27 14.38
CA ARG A 235 20.51 -8.25 14.25
C ARG A 235 19.83 -8.52 15.59
N ARG A 236 20.58 -8.63 16.69
CA ARG A 236 20.04 -8.80 18.05
C ARG A 236 19.24 -7.58 18.49
N ARG A 237 19.75 -6.36 18.27
CA ARG A 237 19.04 -5.11 18.59
C ARG A 237 17.72 -5.00 17.82
N LEU A 238 17.72 -5.37 16.53
CA LEU A 238 16.51 -5.42 15.71
C LEU A 238 15.49 -6.42 16.28
N LYS A 239 15.94 -7.63 16.63
CA LYS A 239 15.09 -8.65 17.25
C LYS A 239 14.46 -8.18 18.56
N GLU A 240 15.25 -7.59 19.45
CA GLU A 240 14.78 -7.04 20.73
C GLU A 240 13.74 -5.94 20.52
N TYR A 241 13.98 -5.05 19.56
CA TYR A 241 13.03 -4.00 19.21
C TYR A 241 11.70 -4.55 18.69
N ILE A 242 11.74 -5.49 17.74
CA ILE A 242 10.52 -6.10 17.17
C ILE A 242 9.74 -6.89 18.23
N ASN A 243 10.43 -7.58 19.15
CA ASN A 243 9.77 -8.23 20.28
C ASN A 243 9.00 -7.21 21.15
N GLY A 244 9.63 -6.09 21.50
CA GLY A 244 8.96 -5.02 22.26
C GLY A 244 7.78 -4.39 21.50
N VAL A 245 7.84 -4.34 20.16
CA VAL A 245 6.68 -3.95 19.34
C VAL A 245 5.56 -4.98 19.45
N ALA A 246 5.88 -6.27 19.35
CA ALA A 246 4.88 -7.34 19.38
C ALA A 246 4.15 -7.42 20.73
N GLU A 247 4.86 -7.24 21.84
CA GLU A 247 4.32 -7.20 23.21
C GLU A 247 3.24 -6.13 23.41
N ALA A 248 3.22 -5.07 22.60
CA ALA A 248 2.19 -4.02 22.66
C ALA A 248 0.85 -4.45 22.04
N TYR A 249 0.83 -5.53 21.26
CA TYR A 249 -0.34 -5.98 20.48
C TYR A 249 -0.85 -7.36 20.88
N THR A 250 -0.07 -8.17 21.60
CA THR A 250 -0.47 -9.52 21.98
C THR A 250 0.12 -9.95 23.31
N SER A 251 -0.60 -10.83 24.01
CA SER A 251 -0.08 -11.59 25.16
C SER A 251 0.35 -13.01 24.80
N ARG A 252 0.25 -13.40 23.51
CA ARG A 252 0.64 -14.72 23.00
C ARG A 252 2.17 -14.88 23.00
N GLU A 253 2.64 -16.12 22.90
CA GLU A 253 4.07 -16.39 22.77
C GLU A 253 4.55 -15.93 21.39
N VAL A 254 5.55 -15.04 21.33
CA VAL A 254 6.12 -14.54 20.07
C VAL A 254 7.56 -15.00 19.91
N ASN A 255 7.85 -15.71 18.83
CA ASN A 255 9.19 -16.10 18.42
C ASN A 255 9.63 -15.31 17.17
N THR A 256 10.53 -14.35 17.37
CA THR A 256 11.10 -13.54 16.29
C THR A 256 12.41 -14.12 15.76
N MET A 257 12.49 -14.25 14.45
CA MET A 257 13.59 -14.77 13.68
C MET A 257 14.01 -13.71 12.64
N ILE A 258 15.29 -13.35 12.61
CA ILE A 258 15.81 -12.33 11.70
C ILE A 258 16.84 -12.98 10.78
N ASN A 259 16.72 -12.74 9.47
CA ASN A 259 17.66 -13.15 8.43
C ASN A 259 18.03 -14.63 8.52
N MET A 260 17.02 -15.51 8.53
CA MET A 260 17.21 -16.96 8.71
C MET A 260 17.99 -17.66 7.59
N ALA A 261 18.22 -16.98 6.46
CA ALA A 261 19.08 -17.47 5.38
C ALA A 261 20.59 -17.27 5.67
N ASP A 262 20.94 -16.54 6.73
CA ASP A 262 22.33 -16.25 7.08
C ASP A 262 23.14 -17.52 7.41
N SER A 263 24.41 -17.48 7.05
CA SER A 263 25.48 -18.36 7.52
C SER A 263 26.69 -17.51 7.96
N PRO A 264 27.71 -18.09 8.61
CA PRO A 264 28.94 -17.37 8.93
C PRO A 264 29.64 -16.76 7.70
N ASP A 265 29.45 -17.36 6.53
CA ASP A 265 30.11 -16.96 5.27
C ASP A 265 29.22 -16.08 4.38
N SER A 266 27.93 -15.97 4.68
CA SER A 266 26.95 -15.24 3.86
C SER A 266 25.88 -14.63 4.75
N VAL A 267 25.87 -13.31 4.86
CA VAL A 267 24.90 -12.55 5.65
C VAL A 267 24.15 -11.54 4.77
N TYR A 268 22.96 -11.14 5.20
CA TYR A 268 22.16 -10.17 4.44
C TYR A 268 22.62 -8.73 4.67
N ILE A 269 23.70 -8.35 3.98
CA ILE A 269 24.22 -6.96 3.92
C ILE A 269 24.10 -6.40 2.50
N THR A 270 23.86 -5.09 2.39
CA THR A 270 23.64 -4.35 1.14
C THR A 270 24.38 -3.01 1.17
N VAL A 271 24.76 -2.47 0.01
CA VAL A 271 25.39 -1.14 -0.11
C VAL A 271 24.37 -0.03 0.15
N SER A 272 23.16 -0.19 -0.36
CA SER A 272 22.13 0.86 -0.43
C SER A 272 21.02 0.74 0.59
N GLY A 273 20.82 -0.43 1.21
CA GLY A 273 19.69 -0.70 2.11
C GLY A 273 18.48 -1.37 1.43
N THR A 274 18.62 -1.83 0.18
CA THR A 274 17.60 -2.58 -0.56
C THR A 274 18.19 -3.76 -1.34
N SER A 275 17.49 -4.90 -1.40
CA SER A 275 17.85 -6.05 -2.25
C SER A 275 17.80 -5.76 -3.74
N ALA A 276 17.12 -4.68 -4.16
CA ALA A 276 17.06 -4.26 -5.55
C ALA A 276 18.45 -4.09 -6.19
N GLU A 277 19.49 -3.83 -5.38
CA GLU A 277 20.86 -3.72 -5.87
C GLU A 277 21.52 -5.06 -6.25
N MET A 278 20.96 -6.21 -5.85
CA MET A 278 21.66 -7.50 -5.87
C MET A 278 20.83 -8.72 -6.31
N GLY A 279 19.77 -8.52 -7.08
CA GLY A 279 19.13 -9.60 -7.85
C GLY A 279 17.62 -9.77 -7.67
N ASP A 280 16.98 -9.01 -6.77
CA ASP A 280 15.53 -9.07 -6.59
C ASP A 280 14.82 -8.01 -7.46
N ASP A 281 14.07 -8.48 -8.44
CA ASP A 281 13.20 -7.65 -9.28
C ASP A 281 11.93 -7.24 -8.51
N GLY A 282 11.27 -6.19 -8.98
CA GLY A 282 10.01 -5.72 -8.40
C GLY A 282 9.00 -5.31 -9.46
N ALA A 283 7.70 -5.41 -9.16
CA ALA A 283 6.66 -4.87 -10.02
C ALA A 283 5.49 -4.28 -9.22
N GLU A 284 4.85 -3.24 -9.77
CA GLU A 284 3.64 -2.66 -9.18
C GLU A 284 2.55 -3.73 -9.00
N GLY A 285 1.80 -3.63 -7.90
CA GLY A 285 0.67 -4.50 -7.59
C GLY A 285 1.06 -5.89 -7.09
N ARG A 286 2.37 -6.21 -6.97
CA ARG A 286 2.89 -7.49 -6.43
C ARG A 286 3.20 -7.46 -4.94
N GLY A 287 3.05 -6.29 -4.33
CA GLY A 287 3.26 -6.04 -2.92
C GLY A 287 2.01 -6.19 -2.06
N ASN A 288 1.93 -5.34 -1.05
CA ASN A 288 0.84 -5.27 -0.09
C ASN A 288 -0.49 -4.87 -0.74
N ARG A 289 -1.60 -5.10 -0.04
CA ARG A 289 -2.90 -4.50 -0.40
C ARG A 289 -3.02 -3.11 0.22
N CYS A 290 -4.10 -2.40 -0.09
CA CYS A 290 -4.33 -1.01 0.31
C CYS A 290 -4.30 -0.76 1.83
N ASN A 291 -4.45 -1.80 2.66
CA ASN A 291 -4.33 -1.72 4.12
C ASN A 291 -2.88 -1.89 4.65
N GLY A 292 -1.90 -2.11 3.76
CA GLY A 292 -0.51 -2.31 4.15
C GLY A 292 -0.06 -3.77 4.28
N LEU A 293 -0.93 -4.74 3.97
CA LEU A 293 -0.69 -6.15 4.29
C LEU A 293 -1.10 -7.09 3.15
N ILE A 294 -0.54 -8.30 3.18
CA ILE A 294 -0.99 -9.47 2.44
C ILE A 294 -1.56 -10.44 3.46
N THR A 295 -2.87 -10.67 3.44
CA THR A 295 -3.60 -11.36 4.52
C THR A 295 -4.31 -12.58 3.97
N LEU A 296 -3.72 -13.77 4.13
CA LEU A 296 -4.24 -15.01 3.53
C LEU A 296 -5.62 -15.40 4.07
N ASN A 297 -5.92 -15.03 5.32
CA ASN A 297 -7.16 -15.35 6.02
C ASN A 297 -8.29 -14.34 5.77
N ARG A 298 -8.05 -13.31 4.94
CA ARG A 298 -9.03 -12.24 4.64
C ARG A 298 -9.31 -12.19 3.14
N PRO A 299 -10.51 -11.77 2.72
CA PRO A 299 -10.77 -11.48 1.32
C PRO A 299 -9.93 -10.27 0.88
N MET A 300 -9.34 -10.34 -0.30
CA MET A 300 -8.50 -9.27 -0.86
C MET A 300 -8.95 -8.89 -2.27
N SER A 301 -8.70 -7.64 -2.65
CA SER A 301 -8.77 -7.22 -4.05
C SER A 301 -7.43 -7.48 -4.74
N MET A 302 -7.49 -7.99 -5.97
CA MET A 302 -6.32 -8.14 -6.85
C MET A 302 -5.97 -6.83 -7.58
N GLU A 303 -6.81 -5.80 -7.45
CA GLU A 303 -6.52 -4.46 -7.98
C GLU A 303 -5.28 -3.88 -7.27
N GLY A 304 -4.18 -3.69 -8.01
CA GLY A 304 -3.09 -2.81 -7.57
C GLY A 304 -3.62 -1.38 -7.47
N THR A 305 -3.58 -0.74 -6.31
CA THR A 305 -4.07 0.64 -6.15
C THR A 305 -3.05 1.73 -6.51
N PRO A 306 -1.73 1.52 -6.31
CA PRO A 306 -0.73 2.55 -6.60
C PRO A 306 -0.70 2.98 -8.07
N GLY A 307 -0.55 4.29 -8.30
CA GLY A 307 -0.39 4.86 -9.65
C GLY A 307 -1.67 5.01 -10.48
N LYS A 308 -2.79 4.44 -10.04
CA LYS A 308 -4.10 4.65 -10.68
C LYS A 308 -4.64 6.05 -10.43
N ASN A 309 -5.39 6.57 -11.40
CA ASN A 309 -6.03 7.87 -11.30
C ASN A 309 -6.94 7.98 -10.06
N PRO A 310 -6.74 8.95 -9.16
CA PRO A 310 -7.56 9.06 -7.95
C PRO A 310 -8.93 9.70 -8.18
N VAL A 311 -9.32 10.01 -9.43
CA VAL A 311 -10.58 10.69 -9.75
C VAL A 311 -11.67 9.72 -10.15
N ASN A 312 -11.38 8.77 -11.05
CA ASN A 312 -12.40 7.86 -11.56
C ASN A 312 -11.98 6.38 -11.60
N HIS A 313 -10.74 6.04 -11.20
CA HIS A 313 -10.31 4.65 -11.19
C HIS A 313 -10.87 3.90 -9.99
N THR A 314 -11.97 3.17 -10.21
CA THR A 314 -12.71 2.52 -9.11
C THR A 314 -11.89 1.44 -8.39
N GLY A 315 -10.98 0.74 -9.07
CA GLY A 315 -9.99 -0.15 -8.42
C GLY A 315 -9.17 0.51 -7.29
N LYS A 316 -8.79 1.80 -7.43
CA LYS A 316 -8.09 2.54 -6.36
C LYS A 316 -9.07 3.12 -5.36
N ILE A 317 -10.07 3.86 -5.85
CA ILE A 317 -10.99 4.64 -5.02
C ILE A 317 -11.78 3.73 -4.09
N TYR A 318 -12.26 2.59 -4.58
CA TYR A 318 -13.08 1.69 -3.76
C TYR A 318 -12.28 0.90 -2.74
N ASN A 319 -11.01 0.58 -2.99
CA ASN A 319 -10.16 -0.02 -1.95
C ASN A 319 -9.87 0.99 -0.82
N LEU A 320 -9.54 2.25 -1.18
CA LEU A 320 -9.34 3.32 -0.21
C LEU A 320 -10.61 3.63 0.60
N LEU A 321 -11.75 3.73 -0.09
CA LEU A 321 -13.03 3.98 0.53
C LEU A 321 -13.47 2.82 1.43
N ALA A 322 -13.32 1.56 0.97
CA ALA A 322 -13.65 0.40 1.77
C ALA A 322 -12.83 0.36 3.06
N ASN A 323 -11.52 0.64 2.98
CA ASN A 323 -10.66 0.73 4.17
C ASN A 323 -11.14 1.80 5.13
N LYS A 324 -11.48 2.99 4.63
CA LYS A 324 -12.01 4.06 5.47
C LYS A 324 -13.34 3.68 6.14
N ILE A 325 -14.28 3.12 5.38
CA ILE A 325 -15.59 2.69 5.91
C ILE A 325 -15.42 1.59 6.95
N ALA A 326 -14.59 0.58 6.69
CA ALA A 326 -14.39 -0.54 7.61
C ALA A 326 -13.86 -0.05 8.98
N ASN A 327 -12.82 0.80 8.96
CA ASN A 327 -12.26 1.39 10.19
C ASN A 327 -13.28 2.27 10.93
N GLU A 328 -14.01 3.11 10.19
CA GLU A 328 -15.02 3.99 10.79
C GLU A 328 -16.19 3.21 11.40
N VAL A 329 -16.57 2.08 10.81
CA VAL A 329 -17.59 1.17 11.36
C VAL A 329 -17.14 0.60 12.71
N VAL A 330 -15.94 0.04 12.79
CA VAL A 330 -15.47 -0.58 14.06
C VAL A 330 -15.15 0.45 15.13
N GLU A 331 -14.82 1.69 14.76
CA GLU A 331 -14.62 2.80 15.69
C GLU A 331 -15.96 3.29 16.29
N LYS A 332 -17.03 3.35 15.49
CA LYS A 332 -18.30 4.01 15.88
C LYS A 332 -19.42 3.05 16.24
N VAL A 333 -19.27 1.76 15.99
CA VAL A 333 -20.33 0.75 16.19
C VAL A 333 -19.85 -0.39 17.07
N ASP A 334 -20.26 -0.34 18.34
CA ASP A 334 -20.04 -1.44 19.28
C ASP A 334 -20.75 -2.72 18.85
N GLY A 335 -20.23 -3.85 19.30
CA GLY A 335 -20.85 -5.16 19.07
C GLY A 335 -20.39 -5.88 17.81
N ILE A 336 -19.42 -5.33 17.09
CA ILE A 336 -18.79 -5.94 15.91
C ILE A 336 -17.46 -6.58 16.34
N LEU A 337 -17.23 -7.84 15.94
CA LEU A 337 -15.92 -8.48 16.00
C LEU A 337 -15.11 -8.17 14.76
N GLU A 338 -15.74 -8.29 13.58
CA GLU A 338 -15.12 -8.04 12.28
C GLU A 338 -16.15 -7.47 11.30
N VAL A 339 -15.71 -6.60 10.40
CA VAL A 339 -16.49 -6.13 9.26
C VAL A 339 -15.68 -6.28 7.98
N TYR A 340 -16.35 -6.69 6.90
CA TYR A 340 -15.78 -6.76 5.56
C TYR A 340 -16.60 -5.89 4.62
N ILE A 341 -15.95 -4.90 4.01
CA ILE A 341 -16.57 -3.98 3.05
C ILE A 341 -16.13 -4.38 1.65
N LYS A 342 -17.10 -4.63 0.76
CA LYS A 342 -16.86 -4.91 -0.66
C LYS A 342 -17.67 -3.96 -1.51
N ILE A 343 -17.03 -3.26 -2.44
CA ILE A 343 -17.68 -2.26 -3.30
C ILE A 343 -17.39 -2.64 -4.75
N LEU A 344 -18.42 -2.91 -5.54
CA LEU A 344 -18.31 -3.28 -6.96
C LEU A 344 -18.80 -2.11 -7.83
N SER A 345 -17.96 -1.63 -8.75
CA SER A 345 -18.37 -0.67 -9.76
C SER A 345 -19.02 -1.35 -10.96
N GLU A 346 -19.63 -0.55 -11.81
CA GLU A 346 -20.01 -0.92 -13.17
C GLU A 346 -19.62 0.27 -14.05
N ILE A 347 -18.86 0.00 -15.11
CA ILE A 347 -18.36 1.05 -16.01
C ILE A 347 -19.51 1.94 -16.50
N GLY A 348 -19.31 3.25 -16.47
CA GLY A 348 -20.36 4.20 -16.87
C GLY A 348 -21.46 4.44 -15.82
N ARG A 349 -21.28 4.05 -14.55
CA ARG A 349 -22.04 4.57 -13.40
C ARG A 349 -21.24 5.61 -12.62
N GLY A 350 -21.94 6.49 -11.88
CA GLY A 350 -21.25 7.40 -10.95
C GLY A 350 -20.48 6.62 -9.88
N ILE A 351 -19.28 7.07 -9.52
CA ILE A 351 -18.46 6.41 -8.49
C ILE A 351 -19.09 6.48 -7.08
N ASP A 352 -20.12 7.30 -6.87
CA ASP A 352 -20.91 7.32 -5.64
C ASP A 352 -22.11 6.35 -5.69
N ASP A 353 -22.41 5.75 -6.84
CA ASP A 353 -23.52 4.80 -7.04
C ASP A 353 -23.01 3.45 -7.57
N PRO A 354 -22.28 2.69 -6.73
CA PRO A 354 -21.74 1.38 -7.11
C PRO A 354 -22.84 0.40 -7.49
N LYS A 355 -22.49 -0.61 -8.31
CA LYS A 355 -23.39 -1.70 -8.68
C LYS A 355 -23.95 -2.39 -7.46
N VAL A 356 -23.10 -2.65 -6.47
CA VAL A 356 -23.45 -3.14 -5.15
C VAL A 356 -22.34 -2.79 -4.16
N THR A 357 -22.73 -2.47 -2.93
CA THR A 357 -21.84 -2.43 -1.77
C THR A 357 -22.34 -3.42 -0.73
N THR A 358 -21.47 -4.32 -0.27
CA THR A 358 -21.80 -5.26 0.80
C THR A 358 -20.97 -4.97 2.04
N ALA A 359 -21.62 -4.89 3.20
CA ALA A 359 -20.99 -4.87 4.50
C ALA A 359 -21.35 -6.18 5.23
N GLN A 360 -20.36 -7.08 5.34
CA GLN A 360 -20.52 -8.36 6.04
C GLN A 360 -20.03 -8.19 7.47
N ILE A 361 -20.89 -8.49 8.45
CA ILE A 361 -20.63 -8.27 9.87
C ILE A 361 -20.49 -9.62 10.57
N VAL A 362 -19.41 -9.78 11.32
CA VAL A 362 -19.26 -10.84 12.33
C VAL A 362 -19.57 -10.20 13.69
N PRO A 363 -20.75 -10.46 14.29
CA PRO A 363 -21.17 -9.79 15.51
C PRO A 363 -20.60 -10.47 16.77
N LYS A 364 -20.54 -9.71 17.87
CA LYS A 364 -20.39 -10.27 19.22
C LYS A 364 -21.68 -11.01 19.62
N SER A 365 -21.58 -11.89 20.62
CA SER A 365 -22.76 -12.53 21.21
C SER A 365 -23.68 -11.49 21.87
N ASP A 366 -24.99 -11.76 21.86
CA ASP A 366 -26.03 -11.00 22.58
C ASP A 366 -26.13 -9.50 22.21
N VAL A 367 -25.97 -9.17 20.92
CA VAL A 367 -26.09 -7.79 20.42
C VAL A 367 -27.41 -7.53 19.69
N ASN A 368 -27.82 -6.25 19.62
CA ASN A 368 -28.95 -5.82 18.80
C ASN A 368 -28.52 -5.65 17.34
N LEU A 369 -28.63 -6.73 16.55
CA LEU A 369 -28.23 -6.75 15.13
C LEU A 369 -28.93 -5.67 14.29
N GLY A 370 -30.24 -5.50 14.45
CA GLY A 370 -31.00 -4.51 13.66
C GLY A 370 -30.55 -3.06 13.92
N ALA A 371 -30.05 -2.75 15.12
CA ALA A 371 -29.46 -1.45 15.41
C ALA A 371 -28.05 -1.29 14.82
N ILE A 372 -27.24 -2.35 14.85
CA ILE A 372 -25.91 -2.39 14.24
C ILE A 372 -26.02 -2.23 12.73
N GLU A 373 -26.86 -3.03 12.06
CA GLU A 373 -27.04 -3.01 10.60
C GLU A 373 -27.41 -1.62 10.09
N LYS A 374 -28.34 -0.93 10.76
CA LYS A 374 -28.73 0.45 10.41
C LYS A 374 -27.59 1.46 10.56
N LYS A 375 -26.75 1.33 11.61
CA LYS A 375 -25.60 2.22 11.80
C LYS A 375 -24.54 1.98 10.72
N VAL A 376 -24.29 0.73 10.38
CA VAL A 376 -23.33 0.34 9.32
C VAL A 376 -23.82 0.80 7.94
N GLU A 377 -25.11 0.62 7.63
CA GLU A 377 -25.71 1.12 6.39
C GLU A 377 -25.52 2.63 6.27
N ARG A 378 -25.78 3.38 7.34
CA ARG A 378 -25.60 4.84 7.37
C ARG A 378 -24.15 5.27 7.14
N ILE A 379 -23.19 4.68 7.84
CA ILE A 379 -21.76 5.00 7.68
C ILE A 379 -21.30 4.68 6.25
N THR A 380 -21.77 3.57 5.69
CA THR A 380 -21.46 3.16 4.31
C THR A 380 -22.04 4.14 3.29
N ASP A 381 -23.29 4.56 3.46
CA ASP A 381 -23.93 5.55 2.58
C ASP A 381 -23.25 6.92 2.67
N GLU A 382 -22.90 7.36 3.88
CA GLU A 382 -22.13 8.60 4.11
C GLU A 382 -20.75 8.53 3.44
N GLY A 383 -20.08 7.39 3.50
CA GLY A 383 -18.81 7.16 2.81
C GLY A 383 -18.94 7.31 1.29
N LEU A 384 -19.93 6.64 0.69
CA LEU A 384 -20.20 6.71 -0.75
C LEU A 384 -20.61 8.12 -1.20
N ALA A 385 -21.45 8.81 -0.41
CA ALA A 385 -21.84 10.21 -0.68
C ALA A 385 -20.66 11.18 -0.69
N ASN A 386 -19.57 10.84 -0.01
CA ASN A 386 -18.36 11.64 0.11
C ASN A 386 -17.17 11.05 -0.65
N VAL A 387 -17.40 10.11 -1.59
CA VAL A 387 -16.33 9.39 -2.29
C VAL A 387 -15.31 10.31 -2.99
N THR A 388 -15.74 11.48 -3.49
CA THR A 388 -14.86 12.46 -4.14
C THR A 388 -13.81 13.07 -3.20
N LYS A 389 -14.00 12.98 -1.87
CA LYS A 389 -12.98 13.37 -0.90
C LYS A 389 -11.73 12.48 -0.98
N ILE A 390 -11.87 11.22 -1.41
CA ILE A 390 -10.75 10.31 -1.59
C ILE A 390 -9.71 10.92 -2.54
N THR A 391 -10.14 11.58 -3.61
CA THR A 391 -9.24 12.23 -4.58
C THR A 391 -8.31 13.24 -3.91
N GLU A 392 -8.86 14.16 -3.13
CA GLU A 392 -8.05 15.19 -2.46
C GLU A 392 -7.17 14.60 -1.35
N MET A 393 -7.67 13.60 -0.62
CA MET A 393 -6.88 12.92 0.41
C MET A 393 -5.66 12.20 -0.19
N VAL A 394 -5.80 11.54 -1.35
CA VAL A 394 -4.67 10.93 -2.08
C VAL A 394 -3.66 11.99 -2.51
N ILE A 395 -4.12 13.10 -3.11
CA ILE A 395 -3.21 14.16 -3.61
C ILE A 395 -2.43 14.85 -2.48
N ARG A 396 -3.02 14.90 -1.28
CA ARG A 396 -2.40 15.39 -0.05
C ARG A 396 -1.59 14.32 0.68
N GLU A 397 -1.53 13.11 0.16
CA GLU A 397 -0.78 11.98 0.72
C GLU A 397 -1.27 11.59 2.14
N GLU A 398 -2.57 11.81 2.41
CA GLU A 398 -3.23 11.49 3.69
C GLU A 398 -3.69 10.03 3.77
N LEU A 399 -3.67 9.30 2.65
CA LEU A 399 -4.07 7.90 2.56
C LEU A 399 -2.92 7.03 2.03
N LYS A 400 -2.71 5.88 2.68
CA LYS A 400 -1.81 4.84 2.17
C LYS A 400 -2.50 4.02 1.07
N THR A 401 -1.73 3.62 0.07
CA THR A 401 -2.18 2.80 -1.08
C THR A 401 -1.61 1.38 -1.07
N PHE A 402 -0.65 1.09 -0.18
CA PHE A 402 -0.01 -0.21 0.01
C PHE A 402 0.70 -0.26 1.38
#